data_AF-D8RWD2-F1
#
_entry.id   AF-D8RWD2-F1
#
_cell.length_a   1.000
_cell.length_b   1.000
_cell.length_c   1.000
_cell.angle_alpha   90.00
_cell.angle_beta   90.00
_cell.angle_gamma   90.00
#
_symmetry.space_group_name_H-M   'P 1'
#
loop_
_entity.id
_entity.type
_entity.pdbx_description
1 polymer ?
#
loop_
_entity_poly.entity_id
_entity_poly.type
_entity_poly.pdbx_seq_one_letter_code
_entity_poly.pdbx_strand_id
1 'polypeptide(L)'
;MAPVKIGVVLAVVALLAAIAGRVEAAQCNGSPAMLASCLPATQSSTSYPGAQCCSSLTRFRGNPDCLCSTMLTARQQFTFSVPNAFTIPERCGYANEIPPHYKCGNYVVGH
;
A
#
# COMPACT_ATOMS: atom_id res chain seq x y z
N MET A 1 -1.53 -36.36 32.61
CA MET A 1 -0.66 -35.77 31.57
C MET A 1 -1.52 -34.94 30.61
N ALA A 2 -2.09 -33.80 31.03
CA ALA A 2 -3.06 -33.09 30.17
C ALA A 2 -3.20 -31.55 30.33
N PRO A 3 -2.64 -30.84 31.32
CA PRO A 3 -2.84 -29.39 31.38
C PRO A 3 -1.86 -28.61 30.49
N VAL A 4 -0.67 -29.18 30.22
CA VAL A 4 0.41 -28.45 29.51
C VAL A 4 0.08 -28.18 28.05
N LYS A 5 -0.63 -29.10 27.38
CA LYS A 5 -0.98 -28.98 25.96
C LYS A 5 -1.99 -27.86 25.72
N ILE A 6 -2.94 -27.71 26.64
CA ILE A 6 -3.97 -26.66 26.58
C ILE A 6 -3.35 -25.29 26.86
N GLY A 7 -2.45 -25.20 27.84
CA GLY A 7 -1.71 -23.98 28.14
C GLY A 7 -0.82 -23.50 26.99
N VAL A 8 -0.13 -24.42 26.30
CA VAL A 8 0.70 -24.07 25.12
C VAL A 8 -0.16 -23.60 23.95
N VAL A 9 -1.29 -24.24 23.68
CA VAL A 9 -2.20 -23.82 22.60
C VAL A 9 -2.75 -22.42 22.87
N LEU A 10 -3.16 -22.13 24.11
CA LEU A 10 -3.63 -20.80 24.50
C LEU A 10 -2.54 -19.73 24.38
N ALA A 11 -1.30 -20.06 24.77
CA ALA A 11 -0.16 -19.15 24.62
C ALA A 11 0.19 -18.88 23.16
N VAL A 12 0.15 -19.89 22.29
CA VAL A 12 0.38 -19.74 20.84
C VAL A 12 -0.74 -18.89 20.22
N VAL A 13 -2.00 -19.11 20.58
CA VAL A 13 -3.12 -18.28 20.11
C VAL A 13 -2.98 -16.84 20.58
N ALA A 14 -2.56 -16.60 21.82
CA ALA A 14 -2.32 -15.25 22.34
C ALA A 14 -1.15 -14.55 21.62
N LEU A 15 -0.07 -15.28 21.31
CA LEU A 15 1.05 -14.76 20.52
C LEU A 15 0.66 -14.45 19.07
N LEU A 16 -0.17 -15.30 18.45
CA LEU A 16 -0.74 -15.09 17.12
C LEU A 16 -1.73 -13.90 17.09
N ALA A 17 -2.47 -13.66 18.19
CA ALA A 17 -3.34 -12.49 18.31
C ALA A 17 -2.54 -11.19 18.51
N ALA A 18 -1.42 -11.25 19.23
CA ALA A 18 -0.56 -10.09 19.47
C ALA A 18 0.15 -9.57 18.20
N ILE A 19 0.40 -10.44 17.20
CA ILE A 19 0.90 -10.03 15.88
C ILE A 19 -0.20 -9.53 14.94
N ALA A 20 -1.47 -9.86 15.20
CA ALA A 20 -2.60 -9.39 14.40
C ALA A 20 -3.03 -7.95 14.75
N GLY A 21 -2.61 -7.45 15.92
CA GLY A 21 -3.04 -6.18 16.46
C GLY A 21 -2.12 -5.00 16.14
N ARG A 22 -1.83 -4.72 14.86
CA ARG A 22 -1.40 -3.38 14.38
C ARG A 22 -1.75 -3.17 12.91
N VAL A 23 -3.04 -3.13 12.58
CA VAL A 23 -3.50 -2.44 11.38
C VAL A 23 -4.79 -1.71 11.76
N GLU A 24 -4.65 -0.63 12.54
CA GLU A 24 -5.65 0.44 12.53
C GLU A 24 -5.47 1.20 11.20
N ALA A 25 -5.68 0.51 10.07
CA ALA A 25 -5.84 1.18 8.80
C ALA A 25 -7.15 1.94 8.92
N ALA A 26 -7.08 3.25 9.16
CA ALA A 26 -8.18 4.17 8.93
C ALA A 26 -8.87 3.73 7.64
N GLN A 27 -10.10 3.23 7.75
CA GLN A 27 -10.84 2.43 6.76
C GLN A 27 -10.41 2.76 5.32
N CYS A 28 -9.37 2.08 4.85
CA CYS A 28 -8.79 2.37 3.55
C CYS A 28 -9.73 1.78 2.53
N ASN A 29 -10.63 2.58 1.99
CA ASN A 29 -11.61 2.11 1.01
C ASN A 29 -10.99 1.89 -0.39
N GLY A 30 -9.66 1.69 -0.47
CA GLY A 30 -8.82 1.58 -1.65
C GLY A 30 -9.03 0.26 -2.38
N SER A 31 -9.61 0.31 -3.57
CA SER A 31 -9.68 -0.87 -4.43
C SER A 31 -8.51 -0.86 -5.43
N PRO A 32 -7.80 -1.99 -5.61
CA PRO A 32 -6.72 -2.10 -6.60
C PRO A 32 -7.20 -1.80 -8.03
N ALA A 33 -8.48 -2.03 -8.34
CA ALA A 33 -9.08 -1.71 -9.63
C ALA A 33 -9.03 -0.21 -9.97
N MET A 34 -8.94 0.66 -8.96
CA MET A 34 -8.88 2.11 -9.14
C MET A 34 -7.52 2.57 -9.68
N LEU A 35 -6.49 1.75 -9.50
CA LEU A 35 -5.15 1.95 -10.05
C LEU A 35 -5.01 1.39 -11.47
N ALA A 36 -6.04 0.76 -12.03
CA ALA A 36 -5.97 0.18 -13.37
C ALA A 36 -5.66 1.22 -14.45
N SER A 37 -6.22 2.43 -14.34
CA SER A 37 -5.93 3.55 -15.25
C SER A 37 -4.48 4.05 -15.15
N CYS A 38 -3.77 3.71 -14.07
CA CYS A 38 -2.37 4.08 -13.85
C CYS A 38 -1.38 3.05 -14.38
N LEU A 39 -1.83 1.83 -14.75
CA LEU A 39 -0.95 0.75 -15.22
C LEU A 39 -0.04 1.17 -16.39
N PRO A 40 -0.50 1.90 -17.42
CA PRO A 40 0.39 2.35 -18.50
C PRO A 40 1.52 3.25 -17.98
N ALA A 41 1.23 4.08 -16.99
CA ALA A 41 2.17 4.99 -16.36
C ALA A 41 3.20 4.26 -15.47
N THR A 42 2.95 3.02 -15.08
CA THR A 42 3.95 2.22 -14.35
C THR A 42 5.06 1.71 -15.27
N GLN A 43 4.87 1.74 -16.59
CA GLN A 43 5.90 1.25 -17.53
C GLN A 43 7.02 2.26 -17.77
N SER A 44 6.81 3.53 -17.38
CA SER A 44 7.76 4.62 -17.57
C SER A 44 7.85 5.49 -16.33
N SER A 45 9.06 5.90 -15.97
CA SER A 45 9.30 6.80 -14.83
C SER A 45 9.02 8.27 -15.15
N THR A 46 8.84 8.64 -16.42
CA THR A 46 8.74 10.04 -16.86
C THR A 46 7.44 10.36 -17.59
N SER A 47 6.73 9.35 -18.11
CA SER A 47 5.50 9.57 -18.86
C SER A 47 4.38 10.11 -17.97
N TYR A 48 3.65 11.09 -18.50
CA TYR A 48 2.48 11.66 -17.82
C TYR A 48 1.43 10.56 -17.57
N PRO A 49 0.94 10.37 -16.33
CA PRO A 49 0.03 9.27 -16.00
C PRO A 49 -1.37 9.37 -16.62
N GLY A 50 -1.74 10.54 -17.14
CA GLY A 50 -3.09 10.82 -17.61
C GLY A 50 -4.00 11.36 -16.49
N ALA A 51 -4.96 12.20 -16.86
CA ALA A 51 -5.85 12.85 -15.90
C ALA A 51 -6.68 11.85 -15.09
N GLN A 52 -7.11 10.74 -15.71
CA GLN A 52 -7.91 9.71 -15.03
C GLN A 52 -7.11 8.99 -13.94
N CYS A 53 -5.83 8.67 -14.19
CA CYS A 53 -4.97 8.08 -13.18
C CYS A 53 -4.76 9.05 -12.00
N CYS A 54 -4.44 10.32 -12.28
CA CYS A 54 -4.23 11.30 -11.22
C CYS A 54 -5.51 11.59 -10.42
N SER A 55 -6.67 11.62 -11.08
CA SER A 55 -7.98 11.72 -10.42
C SER A 55 -8.22 10.53 -9.48
N SER A 56 -7.97 9.30 -9.93
CA SER A 56 -8.03 8.10 -9.09
C SER A 56 -7.08 8.14 -7.90
N LEU A 57 -5.99 8.91 -7.95
CA LEU A 57 -5.03 9.02 -6.84
C LEU A 57 -5.42 10.06 -5.79
N THR A 58 -6.30 11.01 -6.12
CA THR A 58 -6.71 12.09 -5.19
C THR A 58 -7.29 11.59 -3.87
N ARG A 59 -8.01 10.47 -3.90
CA ARG A 59 -8.56 9.75 -2.73
C ARG A 59 -7.51 9.27 -1.72
N PHE A 60 -6.24 9.17 -2.12
CA PHE A 60 -5.15 8.72 -1.26
C PHE A 60 -4.29 9.88 -0.75
N ARG A 61 -4.63 11.12 -1.10
CA ARG A 61 -3.93 12.32 -0.61
C ARG A 61 -3.99 12.38 0.91
N GLY A 62 -2.83 12.61 1.54
CA GLY A 62 -2.69 12.62 3.00
C GLY A 62 -2.87 11.26 3.68
N ASN A 63 -3.00 10.16 2.92
CA ASN A 63 -3.09 8.80 3.46
C ASN A 63 -2.14 7.85 2.72
N PRO A 64 -0.82 8.00 2.93
CA PRO A 64 0.21 7.20 2.24
C PRO A 64 0.12 5.71 2.61
N ASP A 65 -0.36 5.35 3.80
CA ASP A 65 -0.64 3.97 4.21
C ASP A 65 -1.74 3.32 3.38
N CYS A 66 -2.82 4.03 3.12
CA CYS A 66 -3.88 3.53 2.27
C CYS A 66 -3.40 3.34 0.83
N LEU A 67 -2.61 4.27 0.30
CA LEU A 67 -2.00 4.13 -1.02
C LEU A 67 -1.08 2.90 -1.08
N CYS A 68 -0.21 2.76 -0.09
CA CYS A 68 0.72 1.65 0.03
C CYS A 68 0.01 0.30 0.03
N SER A 69 -0.97 0.13 0.92
CA SER A 69 -1.76 -1.10 1.02
C SER A 69 -2.44 -1.41 -0.32
N THR A 70 -3.09 -0.41 -0.93
CA THR A 70 -3.77 -0.59 -2.22
C THR A 70 -2.80 -0.98 -3.33
N MET A 71 -1.61 -0.37 -3.39
CA MET A 71 -0.57 -0.75 -4.34
C MET A 71 -0.08 -2.18 -4.12
N LEU A 72 0.17 -2.57 -2.86
CA LEU A 72 0.59 -3.93 -2.52
C LEU A 72 -0.47 -4.97 -2.91
N THR A 73 -1.76 -4.68 -2.70
CA THR A 73 -2.86 -5.51 -3.19
C THR A 73 -2.91 -5.53 -4.72
N ALA A 74 -2.73 -4.39 -5.38
CA ALA A 74 -2.73 -4.30 -6.84
C ALA A 74 -1.61 -5.14 -7.48
N ARG A 75 -0.46 -5.30 -6.81
CA ARG A 75 0.63 -6.18 -7.29
C ARG A 75 0.25 -7.65 -7.35
N GLN A 76 -0.72 -8.08 -6.55
CA GLN A 76 -1.23 -9.45 -6.59
C GLN A 76 -2.17 -9.67 -7.79
N GLN A 77 -2.73 -8.60 -8.35
CA GLN A 77 -3.71 -8.64 -9.42
C GLN A 77 -3.13 -8.21 -10.79
N PHE A 78 -2.14 -7.32 -10.77
CA PHE A 78 -1.57 -6.71 -11.96
C PHE A 78 -0.04 -6.75 -11.91
N THR A 79 0.57 -6.98 -13.07
CA THR A 79 2.02 -6.88 -13.25
C THR A 79 2.41 -5.46 -13.62
N PHE A 80 3.24 -4.82 -12.79
CA PHE A 80 3.76 -3.48 -13.05
C PHE A 80 5.11 -3.23 -12.36
N SER A 81 5.82 -2.21 -12.81
CA SER A 81 7.05 -1.75 -12.14
C SER A 81 6.69 -0.93 -10.90
N VAL A 82 6.94 -1.52 -9.73
CA VAL A 82 6.77 -0.89 -8.42
C VAL A 82 7.54 0.43 -8.28
N PRO A 83 8.84 0.52 -8.62
CA PRO A 83 9.56 1.78 -8.50
C PRO A 83 8.95 2.89 -9.38
N ASN A 84 8.45 2.56 -10.57
CA ASN A 84 7.78 3.55 -11.43
C ASN A 84 6.37 3.92 -10.95
N ALA A 85 5.66 2.97 -10.33
CA ALA A 85 4.34 3.21 -9.75
C ALA A 85 4.42 4.22 -8.59
N PHE A 86 5.47 4.12 -7.81
CA PHE A 86 5.74 5.01 -6.68
C PHE A 86 6.16 6.43 -7.07
N THR A 87 6.59 6.66 -8.31
CA THR A 87 6.82 8.02 -8.85
C THR A 87 5.55 8.62 -9.47
N ILE A 88 4.46 7.87 -9.62
CA ILE A 88 3.20 8.37 -10.17
C ILE A 88 2.61 9.52 -9.33
N PRO A 89 2.53 9.44 -7.99
CA PRO A 89 1.99 10.52 -7.17
C PRO A 89 2.75 11.83 -7.39
N GLU A 90 4.08 11.78 -7.49
CA GLU A 90 4.92 12.95 -7.80
C GLU A 90 4.58 13.52 -9.19
N ARG A 91 4.48 12.67 -10.22
CA ARG A 91 4.09 13.09 -11.58
C ARG A 91 2.67 13.65 -11.67
N CYS A 92 1.80 13.26 -10.75
CA CYS A 92 0.45 13.81 -10.60
C CYS A 92 0.41 15.11 -9.78
N GLY A 93 1.54 15.57 -9.25
CA GLY A 93 1.67 16.80 -8.47
C GLY A 93 1.45 16.63 -6.96
N TYR A 94 1.51 15.40 -6.44
CA TYR A 94 1.24 15.08 -5.03
C TYR A 94 2.49 14.71 -4.23
N ALA A 95 3.66 15.14 -4.71
CA ALA A 95 4.95 14.82 -4.09
C ALA A 95 5.00 15.21 -2.61
N ASN A 96 4.46 16.39 -2.27
CA ASN A 96 4.49 16.96 -0.92
C ASN A 96 3.50 16.27 0.05
N GLU A 97 2.63 15.40 -0.47
CA GLU A 97 1.59 14.72 0.32
C GLU A 97 2.03 13.31 0.73
N ILE A 98 3.17 12.85 0.22
CA ILE A 98 3.86 11.65 0.69
C ILE A 98 4.99 12.11 1.62
N PRO A 99 5.05 11.59 2.86
CA PRO A 99 6.15 11.93 3.76
C PRO A 99 7.49 11.54 3.14
N PRO A 100 8.57 12.32 3.36
CA PRO A 100 9.90 11.92 2.93
C PRO A 100 10.29 10.60 3.61
N HIS A 101 10.93 9.71 2.84
CA HIS A 101 11.34 8.37 3.27
C HIS A 101 10.21 7.48 3.83
N TYR A 102 8.97 7.68 3.37
CA TYR A 102 7.84 6.83 3.70
C TYR A 102 8.12 5.36 3.31
N LYS A 103 7.91 4.45 4.26
CA LYS A 103 8.19 3.01 4.07
C LYS A 103 6.92 2.27 3.72
N CYS A 104 6.86 1.76 2.49
CA CYS A 104 5.79 0.88 2.03
C CYS A 104 6.32 -0.55 1.85
N GLY A 105 6.17 -1.37 2.89
CA GLY A 105 6.78 -2.71 2.93
C GLY A 105 8.31 -2.62 2.81
N ASN A 106 8.87 -3.21 1.74
CA ASN A 106 10.31 -3.16 1.46
C ASN A 106 10.74 -1.97 0.56
N TYR A 107 9.82 -1.04 0.27
CA TYR A 107 10.08 0.12 -0.60
C TYR A 107 10.10 1.42 0.21
N VAL A 108 10.97 2.34 -0.18
CA VAL A 108 11.03 3.70 0.36
C VAL A 108 10.57 4.67 -0.72
N VAL A 109 9.66 5.57 -0.36
CA VAL A 109 9.04 6.58 -1.23
C VAL A 109 9.03 7.94 -0.57
N GLY A 110 8.93 8.99 -1.38
CA GLY A 110 9.13 10.37 -0.90
C GLY A 110 10.63 10.62 -0.78
N HIS A 111 11.12 11.57 -1.58
CA HIS A 111 12.53 11.89 -1.68
C HIS A 111 13.00 12.81 -0.56
#